data_AF-A0A9W8K8H1-F1
#
_entry.id   AF-A0A9W8K8H1-F1
#
_cell.length_a   1.000
_cell.length_b   1.000
_cell.length_c   1.000
_cell.angle_alpha   90.00
_cell.angle_beta   90.00
_cell.angle_gamma   90.00
#
_symmetry.space_group_name_H-M   'P 1'
#
loop_
_entity.id
_entity.type
_entity.pdbx_description
1 polymer ?
#
loop_
_entity_poly.entity_id
_entity_poly.type
_entity_poly.pdbx_seq_one_letter_code
_entity_poly.pdbx_strand_id
1 'polypeptide(L)'
;MNKGRMREFTQADFDVTGTWDAMIPDAEILSLLHTILTKLDVGEFTFKLPFISSPSLPAYYTLWWKPPPNPRRYLRSLVRSISSAVDKLDTLPWVEDKLEMTKEKGLDPAVADKIGEYVKHKGGPELLSLLEGDAALTANPSAKQGLSDMRILFTLLKAYGIIERISFDMSLARGLDYYTGIIYEAIVEASAPPGFKAANAFTSAPSSESTASPAPADGADEDKEIGELQVGVGSIAAGGGYDNLVGSFLCGAAGVTPTLNPKDYKKLVAPGAPCVGVSIGIDRIFALLWPKWVERGARAKGTMVYVMSAGDGLLEERVKLAKELRDAGVKTDFAKSKPKIATQFAAGERDEVPFAVILGADQVKAGLVTVEEQRWQLVNGEKVKIESADKGTQVKRDELVNWLKKSEMWGEWEAGI
;
A
#
# COMPACT_ATOMS: atom_id res chain seq x y z
N MET A 1 -9.11 8.16 13.33
CA MET A 1 -7.65 8.18 13.07
C MET A 1 -7.26 9.59 12.70
N ASN A 2 -6.30 10.19 13.42
CA ASN A 2 -5.84 11.54 13.08
C ASN A 2 -5.20 11.51 11.69
N LYS A 3 -5.67 12.38 10.79
CA LYS A 3 -5.03 12.61 9.49
C LYS A 3 -3.70 13.31 9.76
N GLY A 4 -2.59 12.79 9.23
CA GLY A 4 -1.29 13.46 9.34
C GLY A 4 -0.08 12.52 9.32
N ARG A 5 1.12 13.11 9.18
CA ARG A 5 2.41 12.40 9.23
C ARG A 5 2.67 11.92 10.66
N MET A 6 2.55 10.62 10.89
CA MET A 6 2.81 10.02 12.19
C MET A 6 4.32 9.92 12.45
N ARG A 7 4.70 9.94 13.73
CA ARG A 7 6.10 9.73 14.16
C ARG A 7 6.44 8.26 14.34
N GLU A 8 5.42 7.44 14.59
CA GLU A 8 5.48 5.99 14.68
C GLU A 8 4.42 5.43 13.74
N PHE A 9 4.81 4.51 12.88
CA PHE A 9 3.97 3.88 11.87
C PHE A 9 4.55 2.51 11.49
N THR A 10 3.74 1.65 10.91
CA THR A 10 4.13 0.28 10.55
C THR A 10 4.40 0.16 9.06
N GLN A 11 5.52 -0.47 8.74
CA GLN A 11 5.87 -0.88 7.38
C GLN A 11 5.94 -2.41 7.32
N ALA A 12 5.49 -2.97 6.19
CA ALA A 12 5.69 -4.37 5.88
C ALA A 12 6.59 -4.45 4.64
N ASP A 13 7.83 -4.87 4.86
CA ASP A 13 8.87 -4.89 3.84
C ASP A 13 9.10 -6.31 3.34
N PHE A 14 9.39 -6.44 2.05
CA PHE A 14 9.80 -7.69 1.42
C PHE A 14 10.93 -7.39 0.44
N ASP A 15 12.03 -8.12 0.58
CA ASP A 15 13.26 -7.89 -0.17
C ASP A 15 13.84 -9.19 -0.72
N VAL A 16 14.40 -9.10 -1.92
CA VAL A 16 15.06 -10.18 -2.63
C VAL A 16 16.52 -9.78 -2.84
N THR A 17 17.46 -10.51 -2.22
CA THR A 17 18.92 -10.25 -2.31
C THR A 17 19.72 -11.40 -2.92
N GLY A 18 20.57 -11.09 -3.90
CA GLY A 18 21.26 -12.11 -4.70
C GLY A 18 21.46 -11.72 -6.16
N THR A 19 22.09 -12.60 -6.94
CA THR A 19 22.33 -12.38 -8.38
C THR A 19 21.40 -13.26 -9.20
N TRP A 20 20.65 -12.64 -10.10
CA TRP A 20 19.69 -13.30 -10.99
C TRP A 20 19.78 -12.72 -12.40
N ASP A 21 19.07 -13.38 -13.31
CA ASP A 21 18.80 -12.80 -14.62
C ASP A 21 17.94 -11.54 -14.48
N ALA A 22 18.17 -10.59 -15.37
CA ALA A 22 17.63 -9.23 -15.27
C ALA A 22 16.11 -9.21 -15.16
N MET A 23 15.60 -8.35 -14.28
CA MET A 23 14.19 -8.02 -14.08
C MET A 23 13.30 -9.17 -13.56
N ILE A 24 13.83 -10.37 -13.32
CA ILE A 24 13.04 -11.49 -12.77
C ILE A 24 12.54 -11.17 -11.35
N PRO A 25 13.42 -10.86 -10.37
CA PRO A 25 12.99 -10.49 -9.02
C PRO A 25 12.10 -9.24 -9.01
N ASP A 26 12.40 -8.27 -9.86
CA ASP A 26 11.66 -7.02 -10.00
C ASP A 26 10.20 -7.27 -10.42
N ALA A 27 9.99 -8.11 -11.43
CA ALA A 27 8.65 -8.50 -11.88
C ALA A 27 7.91 -9.34 -10.83
N GLU A 28 8.61 -10.22 -10.13
CA GLU A 28 8.04 -11.07 -9.08
C GLU A 28 7.52 -10.23 -7.91
N ILE A 29 8.25 -9.20 -7.47
CA ILE A 29 7.79 -8.31 -6.39
C ILE A 29 6.54 -7.54 -6.80
N LEU A 30 6.45 -7.04 -8.04
CA LEU A 30 5.23 -6.39 -8.53
C LEU A 30 4.03 -7.35 -8.57
N SER A 31 4.25 -8.61 -8.93
CA SER A 31 3.23 -9.68 -8.90
C SER A 31 2.81 -10.06 -7.47
N LEU A 32 3.76 -10.14 -6.54
CA LEU A 32 3.50 -10.33 -5.12
C LEU A 32 2.62 -9.19 -4.59
N LEU A 33 3.01 -7.95 -4.89
CA LEU A 33 2.28 -6.77 -4.45
C LEU A 33 0.87 -6.72 -5.04
N HIS A 34 0.72 -7.03 -6.34
CA HIS A 34 -0.59 -7.18 -6.97
C HIS A 34 -1.47 -8.18 -6.21
N THR A 35 -0.93 -9.38 -5.94
CA THR A 35 -1.64 -10.43 -5.22
C THR A 35 -2.08 -9.99 -3.82
N ILE A 36 -1.20 -9.31 -3.08
CA ILE A 36 -1.50 -8.79 -1.74
C ILE A 36 -2.62 -7.75 -1.81
N LEU A 37 -2.48 -6.74 -2.66
CA LEU A 37 -3.44 -5.63 -2.76
C LEU A 37 -4.81 -6.10 -3.26
N THR A 38 -4.86 -7.04 -4.21
CA THR A 38 -6.11 -7.67 -4.65
C THR A 38 -6.78 -8.46 -3.52
N LYS A 39 -6.02 -9.29 -2.78
CA LYS A 39 -6.58 -10.07 -1.67
C LYS A 39 -7.06 -9.21 -0.49
N LEU A 40 -6.40 -8.08 -0.25
CA LEU A 40 -6.82 -7.11 0.75
C LEU A 40 -8.08 -6.33 0.34
N ASP A 41 -8.49 -6.40 -0.93
CA ASP A 41 -9.63 -5.64 -1.48
C ASP A 41 -9.46 -4.13 -1.22
N VAL A 42 -8.34 -3.56 -1.61
CA VAL A 42 -8.07 -2.10 -1.45
C VAL A 42 -8.82 -1.22 -2.46
N GLY A 43 -9.62 -1.82 -3.34
CA GLY A 43 -10.24 -1.16 -4.50
C GLY A 43 -9.33 -1.18 -5.73
N GLU A 44 -9.63 -0.33 -6.72
CA GLU A 44 -8.81 -0.22 -7.92
C GLU A 44 -7.48 0.48 -7.62
N PHE A 45 -6.39 -0.12 -8.12
CA PHE A 45 -5.03 0.37 -7.96
C PHE A 45 -4.17 0.21 -9.21
N THR A 46 -3.11 1.02 -9.28
CA THR A 46 -2.15 1.09 -10.38
C THR A 46 -0.74 1.19 -9.82
N PHE A 47 0.23 0.51 -10.45
CA PHE A 47 1.65 0.68 -10.18
C PHE A 47 2.24 1.70 -11.15
N LYS A 48 2.67 2.85 -10.62
CA LYS A 48 3.46 3.82 -11.37
C LYS A 48 4.92 3.36 -11.42
N LEU A 49 5.50 3.25 -12.62
CA LEU A 49 6.90 2.96 -12.89
C LEU A 49 7.53 4.15 -13.61
N PRO A 50 8.60 4.79 -13.11
CA PRO A 50 9.35 5.78 -13.87
C PRO A 50 10.39 5.16 -14.78
N PHE A 51 10.79 5.92 -15.80
CA PHE A 51 11.91 5.53 -16.65
C PHE A 51 13.25 5.92 -16.03
N ILE A 52 13.98 4.92 -15.56
CA ILE A 52 15.31 5.06 -14.98
C ILE A 52 16.30 4.32 -15.86
N SER A 53 17.43 4.95 -16.14
CA SER A 53 18.44 4.42 -17.08
C SER A 53 19.81 4.20 -16.49
N SER A 54 20.01 4.68 -15.26
CA SER A 54 21.29 4.68 -14.54
C SER A 54 20.95 4.74 -13.05
N PRO A 55 21.81 4.22 -12.15
CA PRO A 55 21.64 4.44 -10.74
C PRO A 55 21.48 5.93 -10.49
N SER A 56 20.28 6.30 -10.01
CA SER A 56 19.91 7.65 -9.58
C SER A 56 19.54 8.69 -10.65
N LEU A 57 19.30 8.36 -11.93
CA LEU A 57 18.95 9.37 -12.96
C LEU A 57 18.01 8.85 -14.09
N PRO A 58 16.89 9.56 -14.36
CA PRO A 58 16.14 9.38 -15.60
C PRO A 58 17.00 9.68 -16.85
N ALA A 59 16.84 8.87 -17.89
CA ALA A 59 17.77 8.88 -19.04
C ALA A 59 17.82 10.19 -19.81
N TYR A 60 16.67 10.86 -19.91
CA TYR A 60 16.56 12.13 -20.60
C TYR A 60 17.40 13.23 -19.96
N TYR A 61 17.70 13.17 -18.65
CA TYR A 61 18.64 14.11 -18.04
C TYR A 61 20.06 13.94 -18.60
N THR A 62 20.50 12.71 -18.83
CA THR A 62 21.86 12.42 -19.31
C THR A 62 22.08 12.74 -20.78
N LEU A 63 21.00 12.84 -21.57
CA LEU A 63 21.05 13.22 -22.99
C LEU A 63 21.40 14.69 -23.19
N TRP A 64 20.87 15.56 -22.33
CA TRP A 64 20.85 17.00 -22.59
C TRP A 64 21.68 17.81 -21.60
N TRP A 65 22.05 17.22 -20.46
CA TRP A 65 22.91 17.85 -19.46
C TRP A 65 24.34 17.32 -19.53
N LYS A 66 25.26 18.07 -20.17
CA LYS A 66 26.71 17.80 -20.12
C LYS A 66 27.33 18.49 -18.91
N PRO A 67 27.78 17.77 -17.88
CA PRO A 67 28.37 18.42 -16.72
C PRO A 67 29.79 18.95 -17.03
N PRO A 68 30.21 20.10 -16.46
CA PRO A 68 31.56 20.61 -16.60
C PRO A 68 32.60 19.65 -15.97
N PRO A 69 33.89 19.72 -16.35
CA PRO A 69 34.89 18.68 -16.07
C PRO A 69 35.15 18.30 -14.60
N ASN A 70 34.64 19.06 -13.61
CA ASN A 70 34.70 18.71 -12.18
C ASN A 70 33.33 18.80 -11.46
N PRO A 71 32.41 17.81 -11.58
CA PRO A 71 31.00 18.05 -11.21
C PRO A 71 30.37 17.07 -10.20
N ARG A 72 31.09 16.15 -9.55
CA ARG A 72 30.41 15.03 -8.83
C ARG A 72 29.48 15.44 -7.68
N ARG A 73 29.78 16.54 -6.96
CA ARG A 73 28.96 17.00 -5.82
C ARG A 73 27.82 17.94 -6.24
N TYR A 74 28.10 18.86 -7.16
CA TYR A 74 27.12 19.82 -7.69
C TYR A 74 26.07 19.15 -8.59
N LEU A 75 26.49 18.15 -9.36
CA LEU A 75 25.60 17.41 -10.25
C LEU A 75 24.56 16.61 -9.46
N ARG A 76 24.95 15.98 -8.33
CA ARG A 76 24.03 15.23 -7.48
C ARG A 76 23.00 16.14 -6.81
N SER A 77 23.42 17.30 -6.30
CA SER A 77 22.50 18.25 -5.65
C SER A 77 21.50 18.87 -6.63
N LEU A 78 21.94 19.15 -7.86
CA LEU A 78 21.10 19.75 -8.88
C LEU A 78 20.13 18.75 -9.51
N VAL A 79 20.58 17.51 -9.77
CA VAL A 79 19.70 16.44 -10.21
C VAL A 79 18.61 16.17 -9.17
N ARG A 80 18.96 16.15 -7.89
CA ARG A 80 18.01 16.01 -6.79
C ARG A 80 17.02 17.17 -6.74
N SER A 81 17.49 18.41 -6.88
CA SER A 81 16.60 19.56 -6.87
C SER A 81 15.66 19.53 -8.07
N ILE A 82 16.15 19.22 -9.27
CA ILE A 82 15.32 19.11 -10.47
C ILE A 82 14.30 17.96 -10.34
N SER A 83 14.72 16.79 -9.87
CA SER A 83 13.82 15.65 -9.64
C SER A 83 12.71 15.99 -8.63
N SER A 84 13.04 16.78 -7.60
CA SER A 84 12.06 17.29 -6.65
C SER A 84 11.12 18.35 -7.23
N ALA A 85 11.50 19.06 -8.31
CA ALA A 85 10.55 19.91 -9.03
C ALA A 85 9.63 19.04 -9.90
N VAL A 86 10.20 18.11 -10.66
CA VAL A 86 9.43 17.22 -11.56
C VAL A 86 8.42 16.35 -10.78
N ASP A 87 8.73 15.95 -9.55
CA ASP A 87 7.78 15.25 -8.67
C ASP A 87 6.52 16.06 -8.32
N LYS A 88 6.57 17.39 -8.41
CA LYS A 88 5.43 18.27 -8.15
C LYS A 88 4.47 18.34 -9.34
N LEU A 89 4.82 17.81 -10.51
CA LEU A 89 3.94 17.78 -11.70
C LEU A 89 2.62 17.03 -11.46
N ASP A 90 2.57 16.12 -10.49
CA ASP A 90 1.33 15.47 -10.08
C ASP A 90 0.34 16.46 -9.42
N THR A 91 0.80 17.66 -9.05
CA THR A 91 0.04 18.70 -8.34
C THR A 91 0.06 20.08 -9.00
N LEU A 92 1.09 20.41 -9.79
CA LEU A 92 1.30 21.74 -10.39
C LEU A 92 1.38 21.68 -11.92
N PRO A 93 0.96 22.73 -12.63
CA PRO A 93 1.16 22.83 -14.08
C PRO A 93 2.65 22.94 -14.46
N TRP A 94 3.05 22.32 -15.58
CA TRP A 94 4.43 22.34 -16.11
C TRP A 94 5.08 23.73 -16.18
N VAL A 95 4.29 24.78 -16.42
CA VAL A 95 4.78 26.17 -16.50
C VAL A 95 5.42 26.63 -15.19
N GLU A 96 4.82 26.27 -14.06
CA GLU A 96 5.31 26.62 -12.73
C GLU A 96 6.59 25.84 -12.41
N ASP A 97 6.60 24.54 -12.72
CA ASP A 97 7.77 23.69 -12.51
C ASP A 97 8.96 24.11 -13.38
N LYS A 98 8.72 24.51 -14.64
CA LYS A 98 9.76 25.07 -15.52
C LYS A 98 10.34 26.36 -14.92
N LEU A 99 9.50 27.19 -14.32
CA LEU A 99 9.93 28.42 -13.67
C LEU A 99 10.82 28.14 -12.46
N GLU A 100 10.40 27.21 -11.59
CA GLU A 100 11.17 26.75 -10.43
C GLU A 100 12.52 26.17 -10.87
N MET A 101 12.52 25.29 -11.88
CA MET A 101 13.75 24.67 -12.38
C MET A 101 14.74 25.70 -12.94
N THR A 102 14.25 26.69 -13.69
CA THR A 102 15.12 27.66 -14.36
C THR A 102 15.56 28.82 -13.46
N LYS A 103 14.62 29.42 -12.72
CA LYS A 103 14.88 30.63 -11.92
C LYS A 103 15.45 30.33 -10.53
N GLU A 104 14.99 29.27 -9.88
CA GLU A 104 15.40 28.96 -8.50
C GLU A 104 16.53 27.92 -8.46
N LYS A 105 16.47 26.93 -9.36
CA LYS A 105 17.42 25.80 -9.38
C LYS A 105 18.55 25.98 -10.38
N GLY A 106 18.47 26.97 -11.27
CA GLY A 106 19.54 27.31 -12.21
C GLY A 106 19.70 26.34 -13.39
N LEU A 107 18.65 25.61 -13.76
CA LEU A 107 18.61 24.78 -14.97
C LEU A 107 18.54 25.69 -16.22
N ASP A 108 19.31 25.34 -17.25
CA ASP A 108 19.21 26.02 -18.54
C ASP A 108 17.79 25.87 -19.13
N PRO A 109 17.11 26.97 -19.53
CA PRO A 109 15.76 26.91 -20.07
C PRO A 109 15.57 25.96 -21.27
N ALA A 110 16.57 25.86 -22.15
CA ALA A 110 16.53 24.94 -23.29
C ALA A 110 16.63 23.47 -22.85
N VAL A 111 17.32 23.20 -21.74
CA VAL A 111 17.34 21.86 -21.13
C VAL A 111 16.02 21.56 -20.42
N ALA A 112 15.44 22.55 -19.74
CA ALA A 112 14.13 22.43 -19.11
C ALA A 112 13.04 22.07 -20.14
N ASP A 113 13.03 22.74 -21.30
CA ASP A 113 12.08 22.43 -22.38
C ASP A 113 12.18 20.99 -22.88
N LYS A 114 13.41 20.49 -23.05
CA LYS A 114 13.65 19.10 -23.45
C LYS A 114 13.22 18.10 -22.39
N ILE A 115 13.39 18.40 -21.11
CA ILE A 115 12.84 17.58 -20.03
C ILE A 115 11.31 17.55 -20.13
N GLY A 116 10.70 18.71 -20.39
CA GLY A 116 9.25 18.88 -20.61
C GLY A 116 8.68 18.02 -21.73
N GLU A 117 9.46 17.80 -22.78
CA GLU A 117 9.06 16.92 -23.88
C GLU A 117 8.86 15.48 -23.41
N TYR A 118 9.60 15.00 -22.41
CA TYR A 118 9.50 13.62 -21.92
C TYR A 118 8.55 13.48 -20.73
N VAL A 119 8.65 14.34 -19.71
CA VAL A 119 7.94 14.17 -18.42
C VAL A 119 6.41 14.26 -18.53
N LYS A 120 5.90 14.81 -19.63
CA LYS A 120 4.45 14.85 -19.91
C LYS A 120 3.87 13.51 -20.36
N HIS A 121 4.73 12.53 -20.69
CA HIS A 121 4.29 11.25 -21.22
C HIS A 121 4.07 10.23 -20.10
N LYS A 122 2.90 9.59 -20.17
CA LYS A 122 2.52 8.43 -19.35
C LYS A 122 1.69 7.47 -20.19
N GLY A 123 1.79 6.18 -19.91
CA GLY A 123 1.08 5.14 -20.66
C GLY A 123 1.44 3.74 -20.19
N GLY A 124 1.29 2.76 -21.06
CA GLY A 124 1.65 1.36 -20.87
C GLY A 124 2.70 0.92 -21.91
N PRO A 125 2.59 -0.32 -22.44
CA PRO A 125 3.56 -0.88 -23.40
C PRO A 125 3.77 -0.07 -24.69
N GLU A 126 2.76 0.71 -25.09
CA GLU A 126 2.82 1.61 -26.24
C GLU A 126 3.79 2.77 -26.02
N LEU A 127 3.89 3.30 -24.79
CA LEU A 127 4.86 4.34 -24.46
C LEU A 127 6.28 3.78 -24.52
N LEU A 128 6.50 2.56 -24.01
CA LEU A 128 7.80 1.91 -24.14
C LEU A 128 8.21 1.75 -25.62
N SER A 129 7.27 1.32 -26.47
CA SER A 129 7.52 1.18 -27.92
C SER A 129 7.84 2.52 -28.59
N LEU A 130 7.21 3.61 -28.17
CA LEU A 130 7.50 4.97 -28.63
C LEU A 130 8.93 5.38 -28.24
N LEU A 131 9.34 5.15 -27.00
CA LEU A 131 10.67 5.50 -26.50
C LEU A 131 11.78 4.63 -27.11
N GLU A 132 11.50 3.37 -27.42
CA GLU A 132 12.40 2.49 -28.20
C GLU A 132 12.65 3.02 -29.62
N GLY A 133 11.71 3.78 -30.18
CA GLY A 133 11.84 4.45 -31.48
C GLY A 133 12.58 5.80 -31.44
N ASP A 134 12.87 6.33 -30.25
CA ASP A 134 13.54 7.63 -30.10
C ASP A 134 15.05 7.50 -30.34
N ALA A 135 15.54 8.14 -31.40
CA ALA A 135 16.95 8.14 -31.80
C ALA A 135 17.86 8.78 -30.74
N ALA A 136 17.39 9.78 -30.00
CA ALA A 136 18.18 10.42 -28.95
C ALA A 136 18.38 9.45 -27.78
N LEU A 137 17.31 8.81 -27.31
CA LEU A 137 17.38 7.83 -26.22
C LEU A 137 18.22 6.61 -26.62
N THR A 138 17.99 6.03 -27.80
CA THR A 138 18.73 4.83 -28.24
C THR A 138 20.21 5.09 -28.51
N ALA A 139 20.61 6.33 -28.82
CA ALA A 139 22.01 6.72 -28.95
C ALA A 139 22.75 6.79 -27.61
N ASN A 140 22.04 6.91 -26.48
CA ASN A 140 22.64 6.93 -25.14
C ASN A 140 22.74 5.50 -24.59
N PRO A 141 23.95 5.00 -24.26
CA PRO A 141 24.13 3.62 -23.81
C PRO A 141 23.33 3.27 -22.54
N SER A 142 23.22 4.21 -21.60
CA SER A 142 22.48 4.02 -20.35
C SER A 142 20.98 3.94 -20.61
N ALA A 143 20.46 4.90 -21.39
CA ALA A 143 19.06 4.93 -21.80
C ALA A 143 18.66 3.68 -22.57
N LYS A 144 19.52 3.23 -23.50
CA LYS A 144 19.32 1.99 -24.26
C LYS A 144 19.27 0.75 -23.37
N GLN A 145 20.13 0.65 -22.36
CA GLN A 145 20.08 -0.44 -21.39
C GLN A 145 18.78 -0.39 -20.58
N GLY A 146 18.40 0.79 -20.06
CA GLY A 146 17.14 0.97 -19.34
C GLY A 146 15.91 0.58 -20.17
N LEU A 147 15.88 0.92 -21.47
CA LEU A 147 14.82 0.47 -22.38
C LEU A 147 14.79 -1.06 -22.54
N SER A 148 15.96 -1.68 -22.69
CA SER A 148 16.09 -3.14 -22.76
C SER A 148 15.58 -3.83 -21.48
N ASP A 149 15.91 -3.27 -20.32
CA ASP A 149 15.46 -3.79 -19.02
C ASP A 149 13.94 -3.64 -18.89
N MET A 150 13.39 -2.46 -19.20
CA MET A 150 11.93 -2.23 -19.21
C MET A 150 11.20 -3.16 -20.17
N ARG A 151 11.80 -3.51 -21.32
CA ARG A 151 11.25 -4.48 -22.27
C ARG A 151 11.16 -5.89 -21.68
N ILE A 152 12.18 -6.32 -20.95
CA ILE A 152 12.16 -7.60 -20.23
C ILE A 152 11.08 -7.56 -19.15
N LEU A 153 11.08 -6.50 -18.32
CA LEU A 153 10.10 -6.32 -17.25
C LEU A 153 8.66 -6.38 -17.79
N PHE A 154 8.34 -5.64 -18.86
CA PHE A 154 7.00 -5.62 -19.44
C PHE A 154 6.58 -6.99 -19.99
N THR A 155 7.53 -7.74 -20.55
CA THR A 155 7.30 -9.11 -21.01
C THR A 155 6.94 -10.02 -19.83
N LEU A 156 7.67 -9.92 -18.72
CA LEU A 156 7.42 -10.70 -17.51
C LEU A 156 6.09 -10.29 -16.84
N LEU A 157 5.81 -9.00 -16.71
CA LEU A 157 4.55 -8.50 -16.14
C LEU A 157 3.33 -8.91 -16.97
N LYS A 158 3.47 -9.01 -18.30
CA LYS A 158 2.45 -9.60 -19.17
C LYS A 158 2.27 -11.09 -18.89
N ALA A 159 3.35 -11.85 -18.69
CA ALA A 159 3.29 -13.27 -18.35
C ALA A 159 2.66 -13.51 -16.96
N TYR A 160 2.92 -12.64 -15.98
CA TYR A 160 2.25 -12.64 -14.68
C TYR A 160 0.78 -12.18 -14.75
N GLY A 161 0.33 -11.64 -15.88
CA GLY A 161 -1.05 -11.18 -16.07
C GLY A 161 -1.38 -9.85 -15.40
N ILE A 162 -0.37 -9.03 -15.09
CA ILE A 162 -0.54 -7.76 -14.35
C ILE A 162 -0.18 -6.51 -15.18
N ILE A 163 0.10 -6.66 -16.47
CA ILE A 163 0.53 -5.54 -17.32
C ILE A 163 -0.48 -4.38 -17.40
N GLU A 164 -1.78 -4.68 -17.31
CA GLU A 164 -2.85 -3.66 -17.33
C GLU A 164 -2.88 -2.81 -16.05
N ARG A 165 -2.17 -3.24 -15.00
CA ARG A 165 -2.01 -2.50 -13.73
C ARG A 165 -0.81 -1.56 -13.74
N ILE A 166 -0.05 -1.53 -14.83
CA ILE A 166 1.19 -0.77 -14.93
C ILE A 166 0.94 0.56 -15.63
N SER A 167 1.36 1.64 -14.99
CA SER A 167 1.49 2.95 -15.60
C SER A 167 2.96 3.32 -15.68
N PHE A 168 3.50 3.31 -16.89
CA PHE A 168 4.82 3.85 -17.19
C PHE A 168 4.72 5.37 -17.23
N ASP A 169 5.35 6.06 -16.28
CA ASP A 169 5.12 7.48 -16.00
C ASP A 169 6.46 8.24 -15.96
N MET A 170 6.69 9.11 -16.95
CA MET A 170 7.95 9.85 -17.07
C MET A 170 8.07 11.01 -16.06
N SER A 171 7.00 11.35 -15.32
CA SER A 171 7.03 12.42 -14.31
C SER A 171 7.49 11.95 -12.93
N LEU A 172 7.50 10.64 -12.66
CA LEU A 172 7.81 10.13 -11.33
C LEU A 172 9.32 10.15 -11.08
N ALA A 173 9.77 10.90 -10.06
CA ALA A 173 11.20 11.11 -9.78
C ALA A 173 11.55 10.99 -8.28
N ARG A 174 10.92 10.05 -7.58
CA ARG A 174 11.11 9.79 -6.14
C ARG A 174 12.20 8.75 -5.87
N GLY A 175 12.82 8.81 -4.68
CA GLY A 175 13.71 7.76 -4.18
C GLY A 175 15.10 7.65 -4.85
N LEU A 176 15.48 8.60 -5.70
CA LEU A 176 16.72 8.56 -6.49
C LEU A 176 18.02 8.53 -5.66
N ASP A 177 17.96 8.84 -4.37
CA ASP A 177 19.14 8.84 -3.48
C ASP A 177 19.68 7.42 -3.20
N TYR A 178 18.83 6.39 -3.22
CA TYR A 178 19.22 5.02 -2.86
C TYR A 178 18.92 3.97 -3.92
N TYR A 179 17.92 4.20 -4.79
CA TYR A 179 17.60 3.26 -5.86
C TYR A 179 18.62 3.31 -7.01
N THR A 180 19.00 2.12 -7.46
CA THR A 180 19.93 1.84 -8.55
C THR A 180 19.26 1.18 -9.76
N GLY A 181 18.10 0.54 -9.55
CA GLY A 181 17.31 -0.16 -10.56
C GLY A 181 15.96 0.50 -10.80
N ILE A 182 14.91 -0.31 -11.03
CA ILE A 182 13.54 0.20 -11.18
C ILE A 182 13.05 0.85 -9.88
N ILE A 183 12.06 1.72 -9.99
CA ILE A 183 11.32 2.29 -8.86
C ILE A 183 9.84 2.08 -9.15
N TYR A 184 9.02 1.85 -8.14
CA TYR A 184 7.57 1.79 -8.32
C TYR A 184 6.83 2.33 -7.11
N GLU A 185 5.62 2.83 -7.37
CA GLU A 185 4.65 3.21 -6.36
C GLU A 185 3.27 2.65 -6.70
N ALA A 186 2.59 2.06 -5.72
CA ALA A 186 1.21 1.63 -5.82
C ALA A 186 0.28 2.76 -5.36
N ILE A 187 -0.61 3.20 -6.24
CA ILE A 187 -1.61 4.23 -5.95
C ILE A 187 -3.01 3.64 -6.10
N VAL A 188 -3.95 4.05 -5.24
CA VAL A 188 -5.37 3.72 -5.37
C VAL A 188 -6.13 4.89 -6.01
N GLU A 189 -7.28 4.62 -6.62
CA GLU A 189 -8.10 5.66 -7.29
C GLU A 189 -8.51 6.78 -6.32
N ALA A 190 -8.81 6.45 -5.05
CA ALA A 190 -9.11 7.42 -3.99
C ALA A 190 -7.92 8.34 -3.63
N SER A 191 -6.75 8.09 -4.22
CA SER A 191 -5.50 8.83 -4.05
C SER A 191 -5.05 9.56 -5.29
N ALA A 192 -5.64 9.24 -6.43
CA ALA A 192 -5.35 9.91 -7.68
C ALA A 192 -5.95 11.32 -7.64
N PRO A 193 -5.25 12.34 -8.17
CA PRO A 193 -5.83 13.65 -8.37
C PRO A 193 -7.16 13.55 -9.18
N PRO A 194 -8.13 14.45 -8.96
CA PRO A 194 -9.36 14.47 -9.76
C PRO A 194 -9.00 14.60 -11.24
N GLY A 195 -9.33 13.59 -12.06
CA GLY A 195 -9.00 13.57 -13.49
C GLY A 195 -8.45 12.25 -14.04
N PHE A 196 -8.33 11.19 -13.22
CA PHE A 196 -7.91 9.87 -13.68
C PHE A 196 -9.05 9.11 -14.40
N LYS A 197 -9.53 9.66 -15.52
CA LYS A 197 -10.18 8.89 -16.58
C LYS A 197 -9.43 9.17 -17.89
N ALA A 198 -8.97 8.09 -18.50
CA ALA A 198 -8.18 8.00 -19.72
C ALA A 198 -8.30 9.20 -20.67
N ALA A 199 -7.21 9.97 -20.80
CA ALA A 199 -7.01 10.87 -21.94
C ALA A 199 -6.23 10.10 -23.03
N ASN A 200 -6.89 9.12 -23.65
CA ASN A 200 -6.47 8.62 -24.95
C ASN A 200 -7.02 9.59 -26.02
N ALA A 201 -6.16 10.45 -26.56
CA ALA A 201 -6.35 11.01 -27.89
C ALA A 201 -5.03 11.60 -28.42
N PHE A 202 -4.30 10.79 -29.18
CA PHE A 202 -3.42 11.30 -30.23
C PHE A 202 -4.31 11.96 -31.28
N THR A 203 -4.18 13.26 -31.49
CA THR A 203 -4.58 13.90 -32.76
C THR A 203 -3.55 14.93 -33.19
N SER A 204 -3.12 14.77 -34.43
CA SER A 204 -2.19 15.57 -35.20
C SER A 204 -2.81 16.88 -35.72
N ALA A 205 -2.16 18.01 -35.40
CA ALA A 205 -2.06 19.27 -36.16
C ALA A 205 -3.37 20.09 -36.42
N PRO A 206 -3.29 21.32 -36.98
CA PRO A 206 -3.14 22.56 -36.20
C PRO A 206 -4.22 23.63 -36.51
N SER A 207 -4.30 24.66 -35.64
CA SER A 207 -4.53 26.10 -35.94
C SER A 207 -5.56 26.82 -35.05
N SER A 208 -5.13 28.00 -34.58
CA SER A 208 -5.87 29.28 -34.45
C SER A 208 -7.13 29.33 -33.58
N GLU A 209 -7.10 30.04 -32.45
CA GLU A 209 -7.39 31.48 -32.33
C GLU A 209 -7.49 31.90 -30.86
N SER A 210 -7.12 33.16 -30.62
CA SER A 210 -7.10 33.85 -29.33
C SER A 210 -8.49 34.30 -28.88
N THR A 211 -8.78 34.23 -27.58
CA THR A 211 -9.57 35.28 -26.92
C THR A 211 -9.01 35.54 -25.52
N ALA A 212 -8.73 36.82 -25.28
CA ALA A 212 -8.11 37.38 -24.10
C ALA A 212 -9.04 37.40 -22.87
N SER A 213 -8.43 37.48 -21.69
CA SER A 213 -9.02 38.07 -20.47
C SER A 213 -7.92 38.69 -19.60
N PRO A 214 -8.26 39.68 -18.76
CA PRO A 214 -7.40 40.85 -18.49
C PRO A 214 -6.41 40.70 -17.32
N ALA A 215 -5.44 41.61 -17.30
CA ALA A 215 -4.39 41.78 -16.29
C ALA A 215 -4.92 42.36 -14.94
N PRO A 216 -4.13 42.30 -13.85
CA PRO A 216 -4.60 42.17 -12.48
C PRO A 216 -4.79 43.50 -11.74
N ALA A 217 -5.58 43.47 -10.65
CA ALA A 217 -5.61 44.52 -9.65
C ALA A 217 -5.06 43.99 -8.32
N ASP A 218 -4.27 44.85 -7.68
CA ASP A 218 -3.37 44.62 -6.56
C ASP A 218 -4.02 44.16 -5.24
N GLY A 219 -3.24 43.39 -4.47
CA GLY A 219 -2.99 43.67 -3.05
C GLY A 219 -4.01 43.15 -2.03
N ALA A 220 -3.77 41.94 -1.53
CA ALA A 220 -3.98 41.59 -0.12
C ALA A 220 -3.17 40.32 0.21
N ASP A 221 -2.29 40.42 1.19
CA ASP A 221 -1.68 39.29 1.88
C ASP A 221 -2.80 38.40 2.46
N GLU A 222 -2.99 37.23 1.88
CA GLU A 222 -3.77 36.15 2.49
C GLU A 222 -2.92 34.90 2.49
N ASP A 223 -2.44 34.55 3.68
CA ASP A 223 -1.94 33.23 4.04
C ASP A 223 -2.98 32.18 3.61
N LYS A 224 -2.82 31.63 2.41
CA LYS A 224 -3.63 30.49 1.95
C LYS A 224 -3.16 29.24 2.67
N GLU A 225 -3.78 29.03 3.82
CA GLU A 225 -4.03 27.71 4.39
C GLU A 225 -4.56 26.80 3.25
N ILE A 226 -3.69 25.94 2.74
CA ILE A 226 -4.04 24.96 1.72
C ILE A 226 -5.03 24.00 2.39
N GLY A 227 -6.31 24.10 2.02
CA GLY A 227 -7.40 23.33 2.59
C GLY A 227 -7.08 21.84 2.69
N GLU A 228 -7.04 21.34 3.93
CA GLU A 228 -6.77 19.93 4.32
C GLU A 228 -7.84 18.92 3.88
N LEU A 229 -8.75 19.27 2.97
CA LEU A 229 -9.95 18.51 2.67
C LEU A 229 -9.91 17.65 1.41
N GLN A 230 -8.79 17.63 0.67
CA GLN A 230 -8.69 16.75 -0.50
C GLN A 230 -7.26 16.24 -0.76
N VAL A 231 -6.61 15.77 0.30
CA VAL A 231 -5.36 15.01 0.14
C VAL A 231 -5.75 13.58 -0.23
N GLY A 232 -5.61 13.23 -1.51
CA GLY A 232 -5.68 11.84 -1.95
C GLY A 232 -4.79 10.95 -1.06
N VAL A 233 -5.21 9.72 -0.80
CA VAL A 233 -4.50 8.76 0.07
C VAL A 233 -3.18 8.35 -0.59
N GLY A 234 -2.18 9.23 -0.73
CA GLY A 234 -0.97 9.01 -1.55
C GLY A 234 -0.33 7.62 -1.41
N SER A 235 0.54 7.21 -2.33
CA SER A 235 1.13 5.85 -2.45
C SER A 235 0.97 4.88 -1.24
N ILE A 236 0.31 3.74 -1.44
CA ILE A 236 0.08 2.74 -0.40
C ILE A 236 1.21 1.71 -0.28
N ALA A 237 2.08 1.63 -1.29
CA ALA A 237 3.30 0.84 -1.27
C ALA A 237 4.33 1.43 -2.25
N ALA A 238 5.61 1.34 -1.91
CA ALA A 238 6.68 1.82 -2.79
C ALA A 238 7.89 0.88 -2.71
N GLY A 239 8.67 0.82 -3.78
CA GLY A 239 9.81 -0.09 -3.85
C GLY A 239 10.71 0.17 -5.05
N GLY A 240 11.72 -0.67 -5.20
CA GLY A 240 12.69 -0.58 -6.27
C GLY A 240 13.99 -1.33 -6.01
N GLY A 241 14.90 -1.30 -6.97
CA GLY A 241 16.22 -1.94 -6.91
C GLY A 241 17.28 -1.04 -6.27
N TYR A 242 18.12 -1.54 -5.36
CA TYR A 242 19.09 -0.77 -4.57
C TYR A 242 20.42 -1.54 -4.32
N ASP A 243 21.03 -2.01 -5.39
CA ASP A 243 22.18 -2.94 -5.42
C ASP A 243 23.42 -2.49 -4.63
N ASN A 244 23.59 -1.18 -4.45
CA ASN A 244 24.77 -0.62 -3.80
C ASN A 244 24.66 -0.52 -2.28
N LEU A 245 23.46 -0.69 -1.71
CA LEU A 245 23.21 -0.41 -0.30
C LEU A 245 23.98 -1.36 0.62
N VAL A 246 23.91 -2.67 0.38
CA VAL A 246 24.62 -3.68 1.19
C VAL A 246 26.13 -3.45 1.13
N GLY A 247 26.67 -3.21 -0.07
CA GLY A 247 28.09 -2.91 -0.27
C GLY A 247 28.56 -1.67 0.48
N SER A 248 27.69 -0.66 0.65
CA SER A 248 28.02 0.56 1.40
C SER A 248 28.26 0.29 2.89
N PHE A 249 27.47 -0.62 3.50
CA PHE A 249 27.67 -1.04 4.90
C PHE A 249 28.94 -1.87 5.08
N LEU A 250 29.23 -2.77 4.14
CA LEU A 250 30.48 -3.55 4.13
C LEU A 250 31.71 -2.64 4.03
N CYS A 251 31.64 -1.62 3.18
CA CYS A 251 32.70 -0.62 3.08
C CYS A 251 32.91 0.15 4.39
N GLY A 252 31.80 0.58 5.02
CA GLY A 252 31.84 1.28 6.31
C GLY A 252 32.48 0.44 7.41
N ALA A 253 32.10 -0.84 7.51
CA ALA A 253 32.66 -1.77 8.48
C ALA A 253 34.16 -2.06 8.24
N ALA A 254 34.60 -2.06 6.98
CA ALA A 254 35.99 -2.30 6.59
C ALA A 254 36.86 -1.02 6.58
N GLY A 255 36.31 0.15 6.88
CA GLY A 255 37.03 1.44 6.75
C GLY A 255 37.42 1.79 5.31
N VAL A 256 36.77 1.16 4.32
CA VAL A 256 37.05 1.32 2.90
C VAL A 256 36.26 2.51 2.37
N THR A 257 36.94 3.46 1.73
CA THR A 257 36.28 4.61 1.10
C THR A 257 36.61 4.68 -0.39
N PRO A 258 35.74 5.28 -1.23
CA PRO A 258 36.00 5.43 -2.66
C PRO A 258 37.24 6.29 -2.96
N THR A 259 37.66 7.15 -2.02
CA THR A 259 38.81 8.04 -2.16
C THR A 259 40.12 7.41 -1.68
N LEU A 260 40.10 6.67 -0.57
CA LEU A 260 41.30 6.05 0.00
C LEU A 260 41.59 4.68 -0.62
N ASN A 261 40.55 3.92 -0.96
CA ASN A 261 40.64 2.51 -1.35
C ASN A 261 39.75 2.21 -2.57
N PRO A 262 39.98 2.83 -3.74
CA PRO A 262 39.06 2.73 -4.88
C PRO A 262 38.87 1.32 -5.44
N LYS A 263 39.91 0.47 -5.38
CA LYS A 263 39.84 -0.93 -5.83
C LYS A 263 39.04 -1.80 -4.87
N ASP A 264 39.28 -1.67 -3.57
CA ASP A 264 38.58 -2.42 -2.53
C ASP A 264 37.12 -1.97 -2.44
N TYR A 265 36.87 -0.66 -2.59
CA TYR A 265 35.53 -0.10 -2.70
C TYR A 265 34.77 -0.72 -3.87
N LYS A 266 35.38 -0.77 -5.07
CA LYS A 266 34.73 -1.40 -6.23
C LYS A 266 34.48 -2.90 -6.02
N LYS A 267 35.36 -3.60 -5.29
CA LYS A 267 35.21 -5.03 -4.98
C LYS A 267 34.10 -5.30 -3.95
N LEU A 268 33.89 -4.40 -2.99
CA LEU A 268 32.87 -4.53 -1.95
C LEU A 268 31.50 -4.01 -2.39
N VAL A 269 31.46 -3.04 -3.31
CA VAL A 269 30.22 -2.46 -3.85
C VAL A 269 29.71 -3.24 -5.08
N ALA A 270 30.58 -3.89 -5.83
CA ALA A 270 30.17 -4.80 -6.91
C ALA A 270 30.09 -6.26 -6.43
N PRO A 271 29.40 -7.14 -7.18
CA PRO A 271 28.01 -7.54 -7.05
C PRO A 271 27.78 -8.54 -5.87
N GLY A 272 28.24 -8.22 -4.65
CA GLY A 272 28.10 -9.15 -3.53
C GLY A 272 26.63 -9.46 -3.14
N ALA A 273 25.71 -8.54 -3.40
CA ALA A 273 24.30 -8.67 -3.03
C ALA A 273 23.43 -7.59 -3.72
N PRO A 274 23.10 -7.74 -5.03
CA PRO A 274 22.02 -6.97 -5.65
C PRO A 274 20.73 -7.13 -4.85
N CYS A 275 19.92 -6.08 -4.78
CA CYS A 275 18.70 -6.10 -3.98
C CYS A 275 17.57 -5.39 -4.72
N VAL A 276 16.37 -5.96 -4.63
CA VAL A 276 15.12 -5.29 -4.98
C VAL A 276 14.09 -5.55 -3.89
N GLY A 277 13.26 -4.56 -3.61
CA GLY A 277 12.38 -4.63 -2.44
C GLY A 277 11.15 -3.76 -2.55
N VAL A 278 10.19 -4.02 -1.68
CA VAL A 278 8.96 -3.22 -1.52
C VAL A 278 8.69 -2.97 -0.05
N SER A 279 8.12 -1.81 0.25
CA SER A 279 7.55 -1.48 1.55
C SER A 279 6.07 -1.13 1.38
N ILE A 280 5.21 -1.79 2.17
CA ILE A 280 3.76 -1.55 2.20
C ILE A 280 3.43 -0.68 3.42
N GLY A 281 2.74 0.43 3.19
CA GLY A 281 2.29 1.34 4.24
C GLY A 281 1.04 0.81 4.93
N ILE A 282 1.23 -0.01 5.97
CA ILE A 282 0.16 -0.72 6.67
C ILE A 282 -0.92 0.22 7.22
N ASP A 283 -0.54 1.37 7.77
CA ASP A 283 -1.49 2.36 8.28
C ASP A 283 -2.40 2.95 7.19
N ARG A 284 -1.89 3.14 5.97
CA ARG A 284 -2.69 3.60 4.83
C ARG A 284 -3.66 2.53 4.37
N ILE A 285 -3.20 1.28 4.32
CA ILE A 285 -4.07 0.13 4.03
C ILE A 285 -5.19 0.04 5.07
N PHE A 286 -4.88 0.14 6.36
CA PHE A 286 -5.91 0.14 7.41
C PHE A 286 -6.92 1.27 7.24
N ALA A 287 -6.49 2.48 6.90
CA ALA A 287 -7.41 3.60 6.67
C ALA A 287 -8.38 3.34 5.50
N LEU A 288 -7.95 2.60 4.47
CA LEU A 288 -8.79 2.21 3.34
C LEU A 288 -9.76 1.06 3.68
N LEU A 289 -9.31 0.09 4.48
CA LEU A 289 -10.08 -1.11 4.80
C LEU A 289 -11.02 -0.93 6.00
N TRP A 290 -10.71 0.00 6.91
CA TRP A 290 -11.50 0.21 8.12
C TRP A 290 -12.97 0.57 7.86
N PRO A 291 -13.31 1.49 6.93
CA PRO A 291 -14.71 1.75 6.59
C PRO A 291 -15.43 0.49 6.10
N LYS A 292 -14.80 -0.28 5.20
CA LYS A 292 -15.35 -1.55 4.70
C LYS A 292 -15.56 -2.57 5.82
N TRP A 293 -14.63 -2.65 6.77
CA TRP A 293 -14.75 -3.52 7.94
C TRP A 293 -15.93 -3.14 8.84
N VAL A 294 -16.14 -1.83 9.05
CA VAL A 294 -17.27 -1.30 9.83
C VAL A 294 -18.59 -1.52 9.10
N GLU A 295 -18.65 -1.26 7.79
CA GLU A 295 -19.84 -1.47 6.95
C GLU A 295 -20.29 -2.93 6.89
N ARG A 296 -19.34 -3.87 6.91
CA ARG A 296 -19.65 -5.31 7.03
C ARG A 296 -20.16 -5.70 8.41
N GLY A 297 -20.06 -4.81 9.38
CA GLY A 297 -20.36 -5.15 10.75
C GLY A 297 -19.44 -6.25 11.26
N ALA A 298 -18.14 -6.17 10.99
CA ALA A 298 -17.20 -7.13 11.54
C ALA A 298 -16.90 -6.87 13.04
N ARG A 299 -16.48 -7.92 13.76
CA ARG A 299 -16.27 -7.90 15.21
C ARG A 299 -14.84 -7.51 15.59
N ALA A 300 -14.70 -6.81 16.71
CA ALA A 300 -13.38 -6.51 17.28
C ALA A 300 -12.78 -7.70 18.06
N LYS A 301 -13.62 -8.64 18.52
CA LYS A 301 -13.22 -9.81 19.32
C LYS A 301 -13.63 -11.09 18.62
N GLY A 302 -12.74 -12.09 18.67
CA GLY A 302 -12.99 -13.42 18.09
C GLY A 302 -13.72 -14.40 19.00
N THR A 303 -14.28 -13.97 20.15
CA THR A 303 -14.95 -14.89 21.08
C THR A 303 -16.22 -15.47 20.43
N MET A 304 -16.29 -16.78 20.26
CA MET A 304 -17.44 -17.46 19.65
C MET A 304 -18.50 -17.84 20.67
N VAL A 305 -18.07 -18.29 21.85
CA VAL A 305 -18.98 -18.76 22.90
C VAL A 305 -18.82 -17.95 24.18
N TYR A 306 -19.94 -17.53 24.75
CA TYR A 306 -20.00 -16.97 26.09
C TYR A 306 -20.73 -17.95 27.02
N VAL A 307 -20.00 -18.55 27.95
CA VAL A 307 -20.55 -19.53 28.89
C VAL A 307 -21.22 -18.79 30.05
N MET A 308 -22.51 -19.06 30.22
CA MET A 308 -23.39 -18.46 31.19
C MET A 308 -23.95 -19.49 32.15
N SER A 309 -24.54 -19.03 33.25
CA SER A 309 -25.28 -19.89 34.16
C SER A 309 -26.47 -19.18 34.78
N ALA A 310 -27.58 -19.91 34.93
CA ALA A 310 -28.72 -19.50 35.73
C ALA A 310 -28.54 -19.92 37.21
N GLY A 311 -29.17 -19.18 38.13
CA GLY A 311 -29.17 -19.50 39.56
C GLY A 311 -27.86 -19.17 40.27
N ASP A 312 -27.28 -20.14 40.99
CA ASP A 312 -26.16 -19.94 41.91
C ASP A 312 -24.79 -19.66 41.26
N GLY A 313 -24.75 -19.39 39.96
CA GLY A 313 -23.57 -18.98 39.23
C GLY A 313 -22.66 -20.12 38.75
N LEU A 314 -22.91 -21.35 39.21
CA LEU A 314 -22.34 -22.62 38.75
C LEU A 314 -20.87 -22.50 38.30
N LEU A 315 -20.02 -21.84 39.11
CA LEU A 315 -18.71 -21.37 38.67
C LEU A 315 -17.82 -22.52 38.19
N GLU A 316 -17.78 -23.61 38.96
CA GLU A 316 -16.98 -24.79 38.61
C GLU A 316 -17.40 -25.37 37.25
N GLU A 317 -18.71 -25.50 37.01
CA GLU A 317 -19.22 -26.02 35.75
C GLU A 317 -18.97 -25.08 34.57
N ARG A 318 -19.07 -23.76 34.79
CA ARG A 318 -18.70 -22.77 33.75
C ARG A 318 -17.22 -22.88 33.40
N VAL A 319 -16.34 -23.05 34.39
CA VAL A 319 -14.89 -23.19 34.18
C VAL A 319 -14.57 -24.49 33.43
N LYS A 320 -15.18 -25.62 33.83
CA LYS A 320 -15.01 -26.91 33.14
C LYS A 320 -15.45 -26.82 31.68
N LEU A 321 -16.65 -26.31 31.42
CA LEU A 321 -17.16 -26.19 30.05
C LEU A 321 -16.32 -25.23 29.21
N ALA A 322 -15.92 -24.09 29.77
CA ALA A 322 -15.04 -23.16 29.06
C ALA A 322 -13.69 -23.79 28.71
N LYS A 323 -13.13 -24.63 29.60
CA LYS A 323 -11.92 -25.40 29.31
C LYS A 323 -12.15 -26.41 28.17
N GLU A 324 -13.20 -27.22 28.25
CA GLU A 324 -13.55 -28.22 27.22
C GLU A 324 -13.67 -27.57 25.83
N LEU A 325 -14.40 -26.45 25.76
CA LEU A 325 -14.56 -25.69 24.52
C LEU A 325 -13.23 -25.15 23.99
N ARG A 326 -12.39 -24.59 24.86
CA ARG A 326 -11.06 -24.08 24.48
C ARG A 326 -10.11 -25.17 24.02
N ASP A 327 -10.11 -26.32 24.70
CA ASP A 327 -9.32 -27.50 24.31
C ASP A 327 -9.75 -28.00 22.91
N ALA A 328 -11.03 -27.83 22.55
CA ALA A 328 -11.56 -28.14 21.22
C ALA A 328 -11.35 -27.02 20.17
N GLY A 329 -10.58 -25.98 20.50
CA GLY A 329 -10.26 -24.84 19.64
C GLY A 329 -11.35 -23.77 19.55
N VAL A 330 -12.38 -23.83 20.40
CA VAL A 330 -13.46 -22.83 20.43
C VAL A 330 -13.04 -21.64 21.30
N LYS A 331 -13.07 -20.44 20.71
CA LYS A 331 -12.74 -19.20 21.42
C LYS A 331 -13.87 -18.87 22.40
N THR A 332 -13.64 -19.11 23.69
CA THR A 332 -14.69 -19.06 24.71
C THR A 332 -14.33 -18.15 25.88
N ASP A 333 -15.30 -17.39 26.38
CA ASP A 333 -15.18 -16.63 27.62
C ASP A 333 -16.41 -16.79 28.54
N PHE A 334 -16.30 -16.29 29.77
CA PHE A 334 -17.35 -16.29 30.79
C PHE A 334 -17.09 -15.20 31.83
N ALA A 335 -18.13 -14.72 32.50
CA ALA A 335 -18.00 -13.68 33.54
C ALA A 335 -17.26 -14.19 34.79
N LYS A 336 -16.29 -13.41 35.31
CA LYS A 336 -15.45 -13.82 36.46
C LYS A 336 -16.09 -13.62 37.84
N SER A 337 -17.16 -12.83 37.94
CA SER A 337 -17.99 -12.72 39.15
C SER A 337 -19.13 -13.75 39.14
N LYS A 338 -20.02 -13.74 40.15
CA LYS A 338 -21.32 -14.46 40.17
C LYS A 338 -22.42 -13.50 39.68
N PRO A 339 -22.59 -13.28 38.37
CA PRO A 339 -23.43 -12.20 37.86
C PRO A 339 -24.85 -12.74 37.66
N LYS A 340 -25.85 -11.85 37.75
CA LYS A 340 -27.19 -12.21 37.28
C LYS A 340 -27.13 -12.55 35.79
N ILE A 341 -28.06 -13.39 35.31
CA ILE A 341 -28.06 -13.83 33.91
C ILE A 341 -28.10 -12.65 32.93
N ALA A 342 -28.88 -11.60 33.23
CA ALA A 342 -28.93 -10.38 32.43
C ALA A 342 -27.57 -9.69 32.27
N THR A 343 -26.74 -9.68 33.33
CA THR A 343 -25.38 -9.12 33.28
C THR A 343 -24.44 -9.99 32.43
N GLN A 344 -24.68 -11.30 32.37
CA GLN A 344 -23.94 -12.21 31.51
C GLN A 344 -24.29 -12.00 30.03
N PHE A 345 -25.58 -11.84 29.72
CA PHE A 345 -26.04 -11.45 28.39
C PHE A 345 -25.43 -10.11 27.97
N ALA A 346 -25.56 -9.06 28.79
CA ALA A 346 -24.97 -7.76 28.48
C ALA A 346 -23.45 -7.82 28.21
N ALA A 347 -22.72 -8.69 28.93
CA ALA A 347 -21.29 -8.88 28.70
C ALA A 347 -20.98 -9.62 27.38
N GLY A 348 -21.78 -10.64 27.04
CA GLY A 348 -21.68 -11.34 25.76
C GLY A 348 -22.10 -10.46 24.57
N GLU A 349 -23.13 -9.64 24.75
CA GLU A 349 -23.65 -8.71 23.74
C GLU A 349 -22.69 -7.57 23.44
N ARG A 350 -22.04 -7.00 24.46
CA ARG A 350 -20.97 -6.00 24.28
C ARG A 350 -19.84 -6.50 23.39
N ASP A 351 -19.54 -7.79 23.47
CA ASP A 351 -18.48 -8.43 22.70
C ASP A 351 -19.05 -9.10 21.42
N GLU A 352 -20.36 -8.97 21.16
CA GLU A 352 -21.10 -9.51 20.00
C GLU A 352 -20.94 -11.03 19.85
N VAL A 353 -20.93 -11.76 20.97
CA VAL A 353 -20.64 -13.19 20.98
C VAL A 353 -21.82 -14.02 20.42
N PRO A 354 -21.64 -14.83 19.36
CA PRO A 354 -22.76 -15.46 18.67
C PRO A 354 -23.46 -16.56 19.45
N PHE A 355 -22.74 -17.27 20.33
CA PHE A 355 -23.34 -18.36 21.10
C PHE A 355 -23.34 -18.06 22.59
N ALA A 356 -24.52 -17.89 23.18
CA ALA A 356 -24.70 -17.91 24.63
C ALA A 356 -24.99 -19.35 25.08
N VAL A 357 -24.06 -19.97 25.79
CA VAL A 357 -24.22 -21.34 26.29
C VAL A 357 -24.57 -21.29 27.77
N ILE A 358 -25.81 -21.62 28.10
CA ILE A 358 -26.42 -21.42 29.41
C ILE A 358 -26.45 -22.74 30.18
N LEU A 359 -25.84 -22.73 31.37
CA LEU A 359 -25.87 -23.81 32.34
C LEU A 359 -26.97 -23.58 33.36
N GLY A 360 -27.87 -24.56 33.53
CA GLY A 360 -28.79 -24.63 34.67
C GLY A 360 -28.58 -25.91 35.45
N ALA A 361 -28.89 -25.89 36.75
CA ALA A 361 -28.55 -26.98 37.66
C ALA A 361 -29.15 -28.33 37.24
N ASP A 362 -30.38 -28.33 36.72
CA ASP A 362 -31.05 -29.56 36.28
C ASP A 362 -30.54 -30.03 34.91
N GLN A 363 -30.25 -29.10 34.00
CA GLN A 363 -29.66 -29.41 32.70
C GLN A 363 -28.28 -30.04 32.86
N VAL A 364 -27.44 -29.49 33.75
CA VAL A 364 -26.11 -30.05 34.05
C VAL A 364 -26.22 -31.49 34.55
N LYS A 365 -27.16 -31.78 35.46
CA LYS A 365 -27.38 -33.16 35.95
C LYS A 365 -27.83 -34.11 34.84
N ALA A 366 -28.56 -33.61 33.85
CA ALA A 366 -29.00 -34.36 32.68
C ALA A 366 -27.94 -34.46 31.57
N GLY A 367 -26.75 -33.87 31.73
CA GLY A 367 -25.72 -33.82 30.68
C GLY A 367 -26.07 -32.89 29.51
N LEU A 368 -26.96 -31.92 29.74
CA LEU A 368 -27.48 -30.98 28.75
C LEU A 368 -26.98 -29.57 29.02
N VAL A 369 -26.92 -28.77 27.95
CA VAL A 369 -26.72 -27.32 27.98
C VAL A 369 -27.76 -26.66 27.08
N THR A 370 -28.11 -25.41 27.37
CA THR A 370 -28.94 -24.62 26.45
C THR A 370 -28.04 -23.72 25.63
N VAL A 371 -28.22 -23.69 24.31
CA VAL A 371 -27.47 -22.82 23.39
C VAL A 371 -28.45 -21.82 22.78
N GLU A 372 -28.21 -20.53 23.02
CA GLU A 372 -28.93 -19.44 22.37
C GLU A 372 -28.01 -18.82 21.30
N GLU A 373 -28.49 -18.84 20.07
CA GLU A 373 -27.87 -18.22 18.91
C GLU A 373 -28.24 -16.73 18.86
N GLN A 374 -27.23 -15.87 18.75
CA GLN A 374 -27.37 -14.43 18.80
C GLN A 374 -26.96 -13.81 17.46
N ARG A 375 -27.80 -12.91 16.94
CA ARG A 375 -27.59 -12.20 15.66
C ARG A 375 -27.62 -10.70 15.88
N TRP A 376 -26.86 -9.98 15.06
CA TRP A 376 -26.83 -8.51 15.01
C TRP A 376 -27.14 -8.05 13.60
N GLN A 377 -27.73 -6.87 13.49
CA GLN A 377 -27.96 -6.19 12.22
C GLN A 377 -27.51 -4.74 12.32
N LEU A 378 -27.07 -4.17 11.20
CA LEU A 378 -26.77 -2.74 11.11
C LEU A 378 -28.06 -1.96 10.82
N VAL A 379 -28.42 -1.05 11.72
CA VAL A 379 -29.52 -0.09 11.55
C VAL A 379 -28.95 1.31 11.70
N ASN A 380 -29.02 2.12 10.64
CA ASN A 380 -28.47 3.49 10.62
C ASN A 380 -26.98 3.58 11.00
N GLY A 381 -26.17 2.56 10.68
CA GLY A 381 -24.74 2.51 11.01
C GLY A 381 -24.43 2.06 12.44
N GLU A 382 -25.44 1.77 13.26
CA GLU A 382 -25.26 1.13 14.57
C GLU A 382 -25.66 -0.35 14.51
N LYS A 383 -24.84 -1.21 15.13
CA LYS A 383 -25.18 -2.61 15.31
C LYS A 383 -26.18 -2.76 16.45
N VAL A 384 -27.31 -3.38 16.14
CA VAL A 384 -28.36 -3.71 17.11
C VAL A 384 -28.58 -5.21 17.11
N LYS A 385 -28.73 -5.80 18.30
CA LYS A 385 -29.09 -7.23 18.43
C LYS A 385 -30.49 -7.45 17.85
N ILE A 386 -30.64 -8.51 17.06
CA ILE A 386 -31.95 -8.95 16.58
C ILE A 386 -32.63 -9.65 17.75
N GLU A 387 -33.76 -9.12 18.21
CA GLU A 387 -34.55 -9.78 19.25
C GLU A 387 -35.11 -11.10 18.72
N SER A 388 -34.85 -12.17 19.45
CA SER A 388 -35.38 -13.50 19.17
C SER A 388 -36.34 -13.93 20.27
N ALA A 389 -37.44 -14.56 19.89
CA ALA A 389 -38.34 -15.23 20.82
C ALA A 389 -37.83 -16.63 21.21
N ASP A 390 -36.78 -17.12 20.55
CA ASP A 390 -36.15 -18.40 20.86
C ASP A 390 -35.45 -18.32 22.23
N LYS A 391 -35.77 -19.29 23.09
CA LYS A 391 -35.18 -19.42 24.44
C LYS A 391 -33.94 -20.32 24.45
N GLY A 392 -33.45 -20.69 23.28
CA GLY A 392 -32.29 -21.53 23.06
C GLY A 392 -32.64 -23.01 22.92
N THR A 393 -31.77 -23.72 22.20
CA THR A 393 -31.88 -25.15 21.92
C THR A 393 -31.14 -25.97 22.98
N GLN A 394 -31.75 -27.04 23.48
CA GLN A 394 -31.05 -27.97 24.37
C GLN A 394 -30.15 -28.91 23.55
N VAL A 395 -28.88 -28.96 23.93
CA VAL A 395 -27.84 -29.77 23.27
C VAL A 395 -27.15 -30.62 24.33
N LYS A 396 -26.81 -31.87 23.99
CA LYS A 396 -25.97 -32.70 24.86
C LYS A 396 -24.58 -32.10 24.95
N ARG A 397 -24.02 -32.02 26.15
CA ARG A 397 -22.70 -31.41 26.38
C ARG A 397 -21.61 -32.07 25.52
N ASP A 398 -21.63 -33.39 25.40
CA ASP A 398 -20.66 -34.16 24.62
C ASP A 398 -20.78 -33.92 23.10
N GLU A 399 -21.94 -33.47 22.63
CA GLU A 399 -22.20 -33.15 21.21
C GLU A 399 -22.05 -31.64 20.92
N LEU A 400 -21.88 -30.79 21.94
CA LEU A 400 -21.91 -29.34 21.85
C LEU A 400 -20.92 -28.78 20.83
N VAL A 401 -19.66 -29.22 20.85
CA VAL A 401 -18.62 -28.72 19.92
C VAL A 401 -19.01 -29.01 18.47
N ASN A 402 -19.52 -30.21 18.21
CA ASN A 402 -19.93 -30.63 16.87
C ASN A 402 -21.19 -29.88 16.43
N TRP A 403 -22.12 -29.63 17.37
CA TRP A 403 -23.31 -28.84 17.11
C TRP A 403 -22.95 -27.40 16.73
N LEU A 404 -22.08 -26.74 17.52
CA LEU A 404 -21.60 -25.38 17.26
C LEU A 404 -20.94 -25.29 15.88
N LYS A 405 -19.96 -26.15 15.58
CA LYS A 405 -19.22 -26.10 14.31
C LYS A 405 -20.05 -26.43 13.06
N LYS A 406 -21.23 -27.05 13.23
CA LYS A 406 -22.14 -27.38 12.14
C LYS A 406 -23.26 -26.35 11.95
N SER A 407 -23.42 -25.41 12.88
CA SER A 407 -24.49 -24.42 12.75
C SER A 407 -24.18 -23.44 11.62
N GLU A 408 -25.21 -22.99 10.93
CA GLU A 408 -25.11 -21.97 9.88
C GLU A 408 -24.44 -20.71 10.43
N MET A 409 -24.81 -20.33 11.66
CA MET A 409 -24.20 -19.24 12.39
C MET A 409 -22.67 -19.39 12.45
N TRP A 410 -22.13 -20.55 12.81
CA TRP A 410 -20.68 -20.74 12.84
C TRP A 410 -20.02 -20.48 11.48
N GLY A 411 -20.63 -20.97 10.40
CA GLY A 411 -20.14 -20.76 9.03
C GLY A 411 -20.16 -19.30 8.59
N GLU A 412 -21.27 -18.58 8.85
CA GLU A 412 -21.39 -17.14 8.60
C GLU A 412 -20.27 -16.36 9.31
N TRP A 413 -20.08 -16.64 10.61
CA TRP A 413 -19.08 -15.94 11.42
C TRP A 413 -17.63 -16.31 11.05
N GLU A 414 -17.35 -17.55 10.66
CA GLU A 414 -16.03 -17.97 10.17
C GLU A 414 -15.69 -17.29 8.83
N ALA A 415 -16.69 -17.01 8.01
CA ALA A 415 -16.54 -16.22 6.79
C ALA A 415 -16.40 -14.70 7.04
N GLY A 416 -16.55 -14.25 8.29
CA GLY A 416 -16.46 -12.84 8.67
C GLY A 416 -17.68 -12.01 8.23
N ILE A 417 -18.84 -12.66 8.12
CA ILE A 417 -20.14 -12.08 7.73
C ILE A 417 -20.99 -11.81 8.97
#